data_AF-A0A196MTD3-F1
#
_entry.id   AF-A0A196MTD3-F1
#
_cell.length_a   1.000
_cell.length_b   1.000
_cell.length_c   1.000
_cell.angle_alpha   90.00
_cell.angle_beta   90.00
_cell.angle_gamma   90.00
#
_symmetry.space_group_name_H-M   'P 1'
#
loop_
_entity.id
_entity.type
_entity.pdbx_description
1 polymer ?
#
loop_
_entity_poly.entity_id
_entity_poly.type
_entity_poly.pdbx_seq_one_letter_code
_entity_poly.pdbx_strand_id
1 'polypeptide(L)'
;MRRFPVCACSTAHLPLAERDTIEGLIRNAPRKGGRIMVDHPLLSIEPHQYGFWIHLGLLDDWPERPDELSPEIWALLTHARKTGANWIGFDRDEPPCERFPVFPEITEVAPKESGDPAAPVATANRVAGKTTVRCASCGSADVMRDAWACWDDDTQDWVLGSVFDAAFCETCENDTTLVVNTLEITEIAA
;
A
#
# COMPACT_ATOMS: atom_id res chain seq x y z
N MET A 1 -8.50 -19.48 16.98
CA MET A 1 -8.29 -18.33 16.06
C MET A 1 -9.64 -17.66 15.83
N ARG A 2 -9.86 -16.43 16.32
CA ARG A 2 -11.07 -15.68 16.00
C ARG A 2 -10.86 -15.09 14.60
N ARG A 3 -11.59 -15.58 13.60
CA ARG A 3 -11.65 -14.93 12.28
C ARG A 3 -12.51 -13.68 12.47
N PHE A 4 -11.89 -12.50 12.46
CA PHE A 4 -12.64 -11.25 12.47
C PHE A 4 -12.91 -10.87 11.01
N PRO A 5 -14.18 -10.74 10.59
CA PRO A 5 -14.49 -10.27 9.25
C PRO A 5 -14.11 -8.79 9.12
N VAL A 6 -13.26 -8.49 8.13
CA VAL A 6 -12.78 -7.13 7.80
C VAL A 6 -13.20 -6.80 6.37
N CYS A 7 -13.65 -5.57 6.15
CA CYS A 7 -13.82 -4.99 4.82
C CYS A 7 -12.62 -4.08 4.53
N ALA A 8 -11.86 -4.33 3.46
CA ALA A 8 -10.84 -3.39 3.00
C ALA A 8 -11.50 -2.31 2.12
N CYS A 9 -10.98 -1.09 2.16
CA CYS A 9 -11.48 0.03 1.42
C CYS A 9 -10.35 1.02 1.12
N SER A 10 -10.35 1.60 -0.07
CA SER A 10 -9.43 2.69 -0.40
C SER A 10 -9.69 3.92 0.45
N THR A 11 -8.64 4.58 0.95
CA THR A 11 -8.73 5.93 1.55
C THR A 11 -9.31 6.96 0.57
N ALA A 12 -9.22 6.70 -0.75
CA ALA A 12 -9.80 7.53 -1.80
C ALA A 12 -11.34 7.67 -1.70
N HIS A 13 -12.02 6.76 -1.00
CA HIS A 13 -13.47 6.85 -0.76
C HIS A 13 -13.86 7.78 0.39
N LEU A 14 -12.88 8.34 1.10
CA LEU A 14 -13.12 9.32 2.15
C LEU A 14 -13.00 10.74 1.59
N PRO A 15 -13.95 11.64 1.93
CA PRO A 15 -13.79 13.06 1.68
C PRO A 15 -12.44 13.58 2.22
N LEU A 16 -11.81 14.50 1.48
CA LEU A 16 -10.46 14.98 1.83
C LEU A 16 -10.40 15.56 3.25
N ALA A 17 -11.38 16.39 3.62
CA ALA A 17 -11.45 16.99 4.96
C ALA A 17 -11.53 15.95 6.09
N GLU A 18 -12.20 14.83 5.85
CA GLU A 18 -12.33 13.73 6.81
C GLU A 18 -11.03 12.94 6.92
N ARG A 19 -10.40 12.65 5.77
CA ARG A 19 -9.09 12.01 5.72
C ARG A 19 -8.06 12.83 6.50
N ASP A 20 -7.99 14.14 6.22
CA ASP A 20 -7.08 15.07 6.89
C ASP A 20 -7.35 15.16 8.40
N THR A 21 -8.62 15.14 8.80
CA THR A 21 -9.02 15.15 10.21
C THR A 21 -8.53 13.89 10.92
N ILE A 22 -8.80 12.71 10.36
CA ILE A 22 -8.40 11.43 10.95
C ILE A 22 -6.87 11.30 10.97
N GLU A 23 -6.19 11.63 9.87
CA GLU A 23 -4.72 11.63 9.82
C GLU A 23 -4.11 12.60 10.84
N GLY A 24 -4.71 13.78 11.01
CA GLY A 24 -4.33 14.74 12.04
C GLY A 24 -4.47 14.18 13.45
N LEU A 25 -5.58 13.50 13.75
CA LEU A 25 -5.78 12.84 15.04
C LEU A 25 -4.75 11.73 15.28
N ILE A 26 -4.48 10.89 14.28
CA ILE A 26 -3.48 9.81 14.36
C ILE A 26 -2.07 10.39 14.58
N ARG A 27 -1.71 11.45 13.86
CA ARG A 27 -0.41 12.12 13.97
C ARG A 27 -0.17 12.72 15.35
N ASN A 28 -1.21 13.30 15.94
CA ASN A 28 -1.13 13.99 17.24
C ASN A 28 -1.42 13.07 18.44
N ALA A 29 -1.85 11.83 18.18
CA ALA A 29 -2.23 10.89 19.22
C ALA A 29 -1.04 10.48 20.12
N PRO A 30 -1.23 10.44 21.46
CA PRO A 30 -0.19 10.03 22.38
C PRO A 30 0.12 8.54 22.22
N ARG A 31 1.41 8.20 22.36
CA ARG A 31 1.87 6.80 22.42
C ARG A 31 1.95 6.32 23.86
N LYS A 32 1.23 5.24 24.20
CA LYS A 32 1.30 4.59 25.51
C LYS A 32 1.56 3.10 25.32
N GLY A 33 2.68 2.60 25.86
CA GLY A 33 3.05 1.18 25.77
C GLY A 33 3.20 0.66 24.33
N GLY A 34 3.66 1.52 23.41
CA GLY A 34 3.81 1.17 21.99
C GLY A 34 2.52 1.26 21.16
N ARG A 35 1.36 1.51 21.78
CA ARG A 35 0.09 1.73 21.08
C ARG A 35 -0.18 3.21 20.89
N ILE A 36 -0.69 3.57 19.71
CA ILE A 36 -1.19 4.92 19.41
C ILE A 36 -2.65 4.96 19.87
N MET A 37 -2.98 5.90 20.75
CA MET A 37 -4.33 6.08 21.28
C MET A 37 -5.01 7.24 20.55
N VAL A 38 -5.79 6.93 19.52
CA VAL A 38 -6.55 7.95 18.78
C VAL A 38 -7.80 8.30 19.57
N ASP A 39 -7.91 9.56 19.97
CA ASP A 39 -9.10 10.07 20.65
C ASP A 39 -10.08 10.59 19.59
N HIS A 40 -11.19 9.89 19.41
CA HIS A 40 -12.26 10.30 18.50
C HIS A 40 -13.61 10.06 19.18
N PRO A 41 -14.53 11.05 19.17
CA PRO A 41 -15.77 10.99 19.95
C PRO A 41 -16.72 9.88 19.49
N LEU A 42 -16.69 9.54 18.20
CA LEU A 42 -17.65 8.62 17.58
C LEU A 42 -17.04 7.33 17.02
N LEU A 43 -15.72 7.23 16.92
CA LEU A 43 -15.04 6.18 16.18
C LEU A 43 -13.94 5.57 17.05
N SER A 44 -13.79 4.26 16.97
CA SER A 44 -12.62 3.57 17.53
C SER A 44 -11.64 3.32 16.40
N ILE A 45 -10.57 4.11 16.36
CA ILE A 45 -9.61 4.16 15.25
C ILE A 45 -8.30 3.49 15.68
N GLU A 46 -7.83 2.53 14.88
CA GLU A 46 -6.51 1.89 15.04
C GLU A 46 -5.60 2.25 13.85
N PRO A 47 -4.48 2.95 14.08
CA PRO A 47 -3.55 3.29 13.00
C PRO A 47 -2.89 2.04 12.39
N HIS A 48 -2.71 2.07 11.08
CA HIS A 48 -2.02 1.05 10.29
C HIS A 48 -0.90 1.70 9.47
N GLN A 49 0.09 0.93 8.99
CA GLN A 49 1.27 1.49 8.31
C GLN A 49 0.92 2.30 7.04
N TYR A 50 -0.19 1.95 6.39
CA TYR A 50 -0.66 2.54 5.12
C TYR A 50 -2.05 3.18 5.25
N GLY A 51 -2.56 3.35 6.48
CA GLY A 51 -3.86 3.95 6.73
C GLY A 51 -4.35 3.71 8.15
N PHE A 52 -5.60 3.29 8.30
CA PHE A 52 -6.21 3.07 9.62
C PHE A 52 -7.44 2.19 9.55
N TRP A 53 -7.77 1.56 10.67
CA TRP A 53 -8.96 0.72 10.82
C TRP A 53 -9.99 1.40 11.72
N ILE A 54 -11.26 1.18 11.42
CA ILE A 54 -12.38 1.62 12.26
C ILE A 54 -13.15 0.40 12.73
N HIS A 55 -13.33 0.28 14.05
CA HIS A 55 -14.18 -0.74 14.64
C HIS A 55 -15.65 -0.35 14.50
N LEU A 56 -16.47 -1.28 14.03
CA LEU A 56 -17.89 -1.05 13.75
C LEU A 56 -18.81 -1.32 14.95
N GLY A 57 -18.27 -1.75 16.09
CA GLY A 57 -19.07 -2.09 17.26
C GLY A 57 -19.85 -0.92 17.87
N LEU A 58 -19.41 0.32 17.64
CA LEU A 58 -20.11 1.52 18.09
C LEU A 58 -21.27 1.93 17.17
N LEU A 59 -21.38 1.34 15.97
CA LEU A 59 -22.34 1.77 14.96
C LEU A 59 -23.80 1.48 15.37
N ASP A 60 -24.02 0.37 16.08
CA ASP A 60 -25.35 -0.08 16.49
C ASP A 60 -25.90 0.70 17.70
N ASP A 61 -25.05 1.49 18.38
CA ASP A 61 -25.39 2.24 19.58
C ASP A 61 -26.04 3.62 19.27
N TRP A 62 -26.09 4.02 18.00
CA TRP A 62 -26.59 5.33 17.55
C TRP A 62 -27.97 5.21 16.89
N PRO A 63 -29.07 5.54 17.59
CA PRO A 63 -30.42 5.52 17.01
C PRO A 63 -30.62 6.62 15.95
N GLU A 64 -29.94 7.75 16.10
CA GLU A 64 -29.83 8.83 15.12
C GLU A 64 -28.34 9.04 14.80
N ARG A 65 -28.00 9.22 13.52
CA ARG A 65 -26.62 9.37 13.08
C ARG A 65 -26.11 10.76 13.48
N PRO A 66 -25.05 10.86 14.29
CA PRO A 66 -24.42 12.14 14.58
C PRO A 66 -23.96 12.86 13.30
N ASP A 67 -24.16 14.17 13.26
CA ASP A 67 -23.83 15.05 12.12
C ASP A 67 -22.32 15.32 11.99
N GLU A 68 -21.53 14.96 13.01
CA GLU A 68 -20.08 15.17 13.04
C GLU A 68 -19.31 14.24 12.08
N LEU A 69 -19.96 13.21 11.53
CA LEU A 69 -19.40 12.36 10.48
C LEU A 69 -20.15 12.57 9.17
N SER A 70 -19.40 12.70 8.09
CA SER A 70 -19.93 12.85 6.74
C SER A 70 -20.86 11.68 6.33
N PRO A 71 -21.89 11.94 5.50
CA PRO A 71 -22.75 10.90 4.95
C PRO A 71 -21.98 9.79 4.21
N GLU A 72 -20.86 10.14 3.58
CA GLU A 72 -19.96 9.24 2.86
C GLU A 72 -19.32 8.22 3.79
N ILE A 73 -18.78 8.66 4.93
CA ILE A 73 -18.26 7.75 5.96
C ILE A 73 -19.37 6.83 6.46
N TRP A 74 -20.55 7.39 6.79
CA TRP A 74 -21.68 6.59 7.23
C TRP A 74 -22.08 5.52 6.22
N ALA A 75 -22.03 5.81 4.92
CA ALA A 75 -22.33 4.85 3.86
C ALA A 75 -21.33 3.68 3.85
N LEU A 76 -20.04 3.96 4.01
CA LEU A 76 -18.97 2.96 4.08
C LEU A 76 -19.10 2.07 5.33
N LEU A 77 -19.27 2.69 6.51
CA LEU A 77 -19.43 1.97 7.78
C LEU A 77 -20.69 1.10 7.78
N THR A 78 -21.82 1.66 7.32
CA THR A 78 -23.09 0.92 7.22
C THR A 78 -22.96 -0.26 6.28
N HIS A 79 -22.25 -0.09 5.17
CA HIS A 79 -22.06 -1.17 4.23
C HIS A 79 -21.21 -2.30 4.81
N ALA A 80 -20.04 -1.98 5.38
CA ALA A 80 -19.17 -2.98 6.00
C ALA A 80 -19.91 -3.74 7.11
N ARG A 81 -20.76 -3.05 7.89
CA ARG A 81 -21.61 -3.70 8.88
C ARG A 81 -22.61 -4.68 8.25
N LYS A 82 -23.28 -4.27 7.16
CA LYS A 82 -24.23 -5.11 6.41
C LYS A 82 -23.58 -6.35 5.79
N THR A 83 -22.30 -6.30 5.42
CA THR A 83 -21.55 -7.47 4.94
C THR A 83 -21.06 -8.38 6.08
N GLY A 84 -21.40 -8.05 7.32
CA GLY A 84 -21.03 -8.81 8.51
C GLY A 84 -19.64 -8.50 9.03
N ALA A 85 -18.98 -7.44 8.54
CA ALA A 85 -17.69 -7.02 9.07
C ALA A 85 -17.83 -6.43 10.48
N ASN A 86 -16.77 -6.62 11.27
CA ASN A 86 -16.59 -5.94 12.56
C ASN A 86 -15.60 -4.78 12.46
N TRP A 87 -14.83 -4.75 11.38
CA TRP A 87 -13.85 -3.71 11.08
C TRP A 87 -13.95 -3.31 9.62
N ILE A 88 -13.71 -2.03 9.35
CA ILE A 88 -13.35 -1.56 8.03
C ILE A 88 -11.90 -1.04 8.09
N GLY A 89 -11.08 -1.46 7.14
CA GLY A 89 -9.73 -0.95 6.96
C GLY A 89 -9.71 0.05 5.82
N PHE A 90 -9.21 1.24 6.08
CA PHE A 90 -8.88 2.23 5.08
C PHE A 90 -7.40 2.14 4.76
N ASP A 91 -7.07 1.77 3.53
CA ASP A 91 -5.71 1.63 3.05
C ASP A 91 -5.50 2.52 1.82
N ARG A 92 -4.33 3.16 1.71
CA ARG A 92 -3.97 3.97 0.53
C ARG A 92 -3.61 3.13 -0.68
N ASP A 93 -3.15 1.91 -0.46
CA ASP A 93 -2.72 1.01 -1.53
C ASP A 93 -3.89 0.16 -2.04
N GLU A 94 -5.02 0.12 -1.32
CA GLU A 94 -6.24 -0.51 -1.79
C GLU A 94 -6.82 0.29 -2.97
N PRO A 95 -7.07 -0.35 -4.13
CA PRO A 95 -7.65 0.34 -5.27
C PRO A 95 -9.09 0.81 -4.98
N PRO A 96 -9.51 1.97 -5.52
CA PRO A 96 -10.88 2.39 -5.40
C PRO A 96 -11.83 1.41 -6.08
N CYS A 97 -12.97 1.13 -5.45
CA CYS A 97 -14.03 0.32 -6.02
C CYS A 97 -15.09 1.19 -6.71
N GLU A 98 -15.79 0.64 -7.69
CA GLU A 98 -16.82 1.38 -8.45
C GLU A 98 -18.07 1.73 -7.62
N ARG A 99 -18.24 1.15 -6.43
CA ARG A 99 -19.50 1.25 -5.68
C ARG A 99 -19.61 2.50 -4.81
N PHE A 100 -18.51 3.15 -4.50
CA PHE A 100 -18.50 4.34 -3.65
C PHE A 100 -17.86 5.52 -4.38
N PRO A 101 -18.28 6.76 -4.07
CA PRO A 101 -17.65 7.94 -4.65
C PRO A 101 -16.15 7.95 -4.36
N VAL A 102 -15.39 8.50 -5.30
CA VAL A 102 -13.94 8.70 -5.16
C VAL A 102 -13.69 10.19 -5.01
N PHE A 103 -12.94 10.55 -3.97
CA PHE A 103 -12.52 11.90 -3.68
C PHE A 103 -11.03 12.02 -4.00
N PRO A 104 -10.68 12.55 -5.19
CA PRO A 104 -9.29 12.69 -5.59
C PRO A 104 -8.58 13.64 -4.62
N GLU A 105 -7.33 13.32 -4.28
CA GLU A 105 -6.46 14.34 -3.71
C GLU A 105 -6.31 15.44 -4.75
N ILE A 106 -6.58 16.69 -4.37
CA ILE A 106 -6.33 17.84 -5.22
C ILE A 106 -4.81 17.99 -5.31
N THR A 107 -4.19 17.16 -6.14
CA THR A 107 -2.90 17.48 -6.73
C THR A 107 -3.21 18.44 -7.85
N GLU A 108 -2.72 19.67 -7.75
CA GLU A 108 -2.62 20.55 -8.91
C GLU A 108 -1.71 19.86 -9.94
N VAL A 109 -2.28 18.98 -10.76
CA VAL A 109 -1.62 18.42 -11.93
C VAL A 109 -1.94 19.37 -13.07
N ALA A 110 -0.93 20.19 -13.44
CA ALA A 110 -0.97 20.94 -14.68
C ALA A 110 -1.29 19.97 -15.85
N PRO A 111 -2.23 20.31 -16.75
CA PRO A 111 -2.66 19.39 -17.80
C PRO A 111 -1.51 19.12 -18.78
N LYS A 112 -1.09 17.85 -18.91
CA LYS A 112 -0.42 17.39 -20.12
C LYS A 112 -1.47 16.80 -21.04
N GLU A 113 -1.86 17.59 -22.02
CA GLU A 113 -2.63 17.10 -23.15
C GLU A 113 -1.81 16.11 -23.98
N SER A 114 -2.59 15.24 -24.63
CA SER A 114 -2.38 14.66 -25.97
C SER A 114 -1.57 13.38 -26.10
N GLY A 115 -2.30 12.31 -26.45
CA GLY A 115 -2.02 11.60 -27.70
C GLY A 115 -1.56 10.15 -27.54
N ASP A 116 -2.51 9.22 -27.62
CA ASP A 116 -2.28 7.94 -28.30
C ASP A 116 -2.62 8.11 -29.79
N PRO A 117 -2.08 7.29 -30.74
CA PRO A 117 -1.77 5.88 -30.54
C PRO A 117 -0.46 5.32 -31.17
N ALA A 118 0.05 4.26 -30.54
CA ALA A 118 0.72 3.06 -31.06
C ALA A 118 1.79 3.13 -32.19
N ALA A 119 3.03 2.74 -31.86
CA ALA A 119 3.96 1.92 -32.67
C ALA A 119 5.28 1.63 -31.90
N PRO A 120 6.02 0.54 -32.22
CA PRO A 120 6.79 -0.23 -31.24
C PRO A 120 8.19 0.32 -31.03
N VAL A 121 8.70 0.25 -29.79
CA VAL A 121 10.11 0.53 -29.52
C VAL A 121 10.78 -0.72 -28.98
N ALA A 122 11.27 -1.53 -29.91
CA ALA A 122 12.46 -2.31 -29.65
C ALA A 122 13.69 -1.39 -29.81
N THR A 123 14.59 -1.51 -28.83
CA THR A 123 16.05 -1.36 -28.91
C THR A 123 16.68 0.03 -28.88
N ALA A 124 17.39 0.32 -27.78
CA ALA A 124 18.72 0.95 -27.69
C ALA A 124 19.04 1.23 -26.19
N ASN A 125 20.23 1.09 -25.59
CA ASN A 125 21.54 0.58 -25.97
C ASN A 125 22.33 0.49 -24.62
N ARG A 126 23.02 -0.62 -24.34
CA ARG A 126 23.89 -0.79 -23.14
C ARG A 126 25.20 -0.04 -23.33
N VAL A 127 25.66 0.72 -22.34
CA VAL A 127 26.87 0.43 -21.52
C VAL A 127 26.79 1.28 -20.24
N ALA A 128 26.33 0.66 -19.15
CA ALA A 128 26.79 0.97 -17.80
C ALA A 128 27.22 -0.39 -17.22
N GLY A 129 28.40 -0.48 -16.60
CA GLY A 129 29.07 -1.75 -16.26
C GLY A 129 28.13 -2.80 -15.65
N LYS A 130 28.36 -4.09 -15.97
CA LYS A 130 27.56 -5.17 -15.39
C LYS A 130 27.77 -5.15 -13.88
N THR A 131 26.70 -5.05 -13.11
CA THR A 131 26.75 -5.16 -11.65
C THR A 131 26.35 -6.56 -11.21
N THR A 132 26.91 -7.03 -10.09
CA THR A 132 26.48 -8.25 -9.40
C THR A 132 26.02 -7.88 -8.00
N VAL A 133 24.93 -8.50 -7.54
CA VAL A 133 24.39 -8.32 -6.19
C VAL A 133 24.78 -9.53 -5.35
N ARG A 134 25.30 -9.31 -4.15
CA ARG A 134 25.84 -10.37 -3.29
C ARG A 134 25.40 -10.21 -1.84
N CYS A 135 25.31 -11.32 -1.13
CA CYS A 135 25.09 -11.35 0.31
C CYS A 135 26.28 -10.66 1.02
N ALA A 136 26.00 -9.70 1.90
CA ALA A 136 27.03 -9.02 2.67
C ALA A 136 27.80 -9.95 3.61
N SER A 137 27.16 -11.02 4.08
CA SER A 137 27.72 -11.95 5.07
C SER A 137 28.62 -13.02 4.44
N CYS A 138 28.20 -13.65 3.34
CA CYS A 138 28.92 -14.79 2.74
C CYS A 138 29.49 -14.51 1.34
N GLY A 139 29.14 -13.38 0.71
CA GLY A 139 29.58 -13.03 -0.65
C GLY A 139 28.92 -13.84 -1.78
N SER A 140 28.01 -14.76 -1.46
CA SER A 140 27.24 -15.52 -2.46
C SER A 140 26.40 -14.59 -3.33
N ALA A 141 26.24 -14.96 -4.60
CA ALA A 141 25.32 -14.30 -5.53
C ALA A 141 23.90 -14.91 -5.48
N ASP A 142 23.71 -15.96 -4.68
CA ASP A 142 22.42 -16.63 -4.49
C ASP A 142 21.59 -15.88 -3.44
N VAL A 143 21.02 -14.77 -3.90
CA VAL A 143 20.27 -13.82 -3.08
C VAL A 143 18.94 -13.49 -3.76
N MET A 144 17.89 -13.35 -2.95
CA MET A 144 16.56 -12.93 -3.42
C MET A 144 16.13 -11.62 -2.76
N ARG A 145 15.14 -11.00 -3.38
CA ARG A 145 14.35 -9.92 -2.79
C ARG A 145 12.90 -10.36 -2.70
N ASP A 146 12.23 -9.89 -1.67
CA ASP A 146 10.79 -10.00 -1.59
C ASP A 146 10.16 -9.11 -2.65
N ALA A 147 9.13 -9.63 -3.30
CA ALA A 147 8.43 -8.94 -4.35
C ALA A 147 6.98 -9.43 -4.41
N TRP A 148 6.13 -8.64 -5.05
CA TRP A 148 4.80 -9.10 -5.41
C TRP A 148 4.65 -9.08 -6.93
N ALA A 149 3.82 -9.99 -7.43
CA ALA A 149 3.41 -10.04 -8.82
C ALA A 149 1.90 -9.84 -8.90
N CYS A 150 1.44 -9.13 -9.93
CA CYS A 150 0.03 -9.05 -10.31
C CYS A 150 -0.25 -10.00 -11.46
N TRP A 151 -1.50 -10.42 -11.58
CA TRP A 151 -1.98 -11.09 -12.77
C TRP A 151 -2.26 -10.04 -13.86
N ASP A 152 -1.69 -10.23 -15.04
CA ASP A 152 -1.97 -9.43 -16.23
C ASP A 152 -2.93 -10.23 -17.13
N ASP A 153 -4.14 -9.72 -17.31
CA ASP A 153 -5.17 -10.38 -18.12
C ASP A 153 -4.90 -10.30 -19.63
N ASP A 154 -4.13 -9.33 -20.10
CA ASP A 154 -3.79 -9.19 -21.51
C ASP A 154 -2.69 -10.19 -21.90
N THR A 155 -1.69 -10.36 -21.03
CA THR A 155 -0.62 -11.34 -21.25
C THR A 155 -0.93 -12.72 -20.69
N GLN A 156 -1.99 -12.84 -19.88
CA GLN A 156 -2.37 -14.04 -19.13
C GLN A 156 -1.19 -14.62 -18.34
N ASP A 157 -0.45 -13.74 -17.67
CA ASP A 157 0.77 -14.11 -16.94
C ASP A 157 0.93 -13.31 -15.65
N TRP A 158 1.75 -13.82 -14.73
CA TRP A 158 2.16 -13.11 -13.54
C TRP A 158 3.27 -12.11 -13.87
N VAL A 159 2.99 -10.83 -13.70
CA VAL A 159 3.94 -9.75 -13.95
C VAL A 159 4.42 -9.19 -12.62
N LEU A 160 5.73 -9.01 -12.50
CA LEU A 160 6.36 -8.43 -11.31
C LEU A 160 5.87 -6.98 -11.11
N GLY A 161 5.16 -6.71 -10.01
CA GLY A 161 4.63 -5.39 -9.70
C GLY A 161 5.68 -4.50 -9.05
N SER A 162 6.29 -4.98 -7.96
CA SER A 162 7.37 -4.26 -7.27
C SER A 162 8.27 -5.20 -6.48
N VAL A 163 9.49 -4.74 -6.22
CA VAL A 163 10.52 -5.43 -5.42
C VAL A 163 10.83 -4.58 -4.19
N PHE A 164 10.79 -5.19 -3.02
CA PHE A 164 11.02 -4.55 -1.73
C PHE A 164 12.49 -4.63 -1.29
N ASP A 165 12.81 -4.02 -0.15
CA ASP A 165 14.15 -3.95 0.43
C ASP A 165 14.57 -5.19 1.23
N ALA A 166 13.60 -5.96 1.73
CA ALA A 166 13.82 -7.25 2.37
C ALA A 166 14.56 -8.21 1.44
N ALA A 167 15.64 -8.82 1.94
CA ALA A 167 16.52 -9.67 1.16
C ALA A 167 16.88 -10.94 1.94
N PHE A 168 16.96 -12.05 1.21
CA PHE A 168 17.29 -13.37 1.75
C PHE A 168 18.48 -13.95 0.99
N CYS A 169 19.31 -14.75 1.65
CA CYS A 169 20.37 -15.50 1.00
C CYS A 169 20.12 -16.99 1.13
N GLU A 170 19.96 -17.69 0.02
CA GLU A 170 19.79 -19.16 0.00
C GLU A 170 20.99 -19.89 0.59
N THR A 171 22.21 -19.40 0.33
CA THR A 171 23.42 -20.03 0.90
C THR A 171 23.50 -19.91 2.42
N CYS A 172 22.94 -18.83 3.00
CA CYS A 172 22.90 -18.64 4.45
C CYS A 172 21.61 -19.15 5.10
N GLU A 173 20.59 -19.45 4.29
CA GLU A 173 19.21 -19.72 4.70
C GLU A 173 18.66 -18.69 5.71
N ASN A 174 18.99 -17.41 5.51
CA ASN A 174 18.59 -16.34 6.44
C ASN A 174 18.51 -14.96 5.74
N ASP A 175 17.86 -14.01 6.42
CA ASP A 175 17.78 -12.61 6.03
C ASP A 175 19.19 -12.00 5.91
N THR A 176 19.37 -11.14 4.91
CA THR A 176 20.67 -10.55 4.60
C THR A 176 20.59 -9.10 4.15
N THR A 177 21.75 -8.43 4.11
CA THR A 177 21.92 -7.16 3.40
C THR A 177 22.61 -7.43 2.06
N LEU A 178 22.22 -6.70 1.03
CA LEU A 178 22.79 -6.85 -0.31
C LEU A 178 23.87 -5.81 -0.58
N VAL A 179 24.97 -6.26 -1.16
CA VAL A 179 26.08 -5.42 -1.63
C VAL A 179 26.13 -5.50 -3.15
N VAL A 180 26.16 -4.33 -3.81
CA VAL A 180 26.25 -4.23 -5.26
C VAL A 180 27.69 -3.97 -5.66
N ASN A 181 28.27 -4.89 -6.42
CA ASN A 181 29.63 -4.77 -6.93
C ASN A 181 29.61 -4.56 -8.44
N THR A 182 30.49 -3.71 -8.94
CA THR A 182 30.72 -3.57 -10.38
C THR A 182 31.60 -4.73 -10.85
N LEU A 183 31.18 -5.43 -11.90
CA LEU A 183 32.00 -6.42 -12.57
C LEU A 183 32.90 -5.68 -13.56
N GLU A 184 34.20 -5.66 -13.29
CA GLU A 184 35.19 -5.19 -14.26
C GLU A 184 35.19 -6.14 -15.46
N ILE A 185 34.90 -5.61 -16.64
CA ILE A 185 35.02 -6.36 -17.89
C ILE A 185 36.51 -6.38 -18.22
N THR A 186 37.19 -7.46 -17.85
CA THR A 186 38.53 -7.73 -18.38
C THR A 186 38.34 -8.19 -19.82
N GLU A 187 38.54 -7.29 -20.77
CA GLU A 187 38.66 -7.68 -22.18
C GLU A 187 39.88 -8.61 -22.30
N ILE A 188 39.62 -9.90 -22.55
CA ILE A 188 40.64 -10.83 -23.00
C ILE A 188 40.97 -10.43 -24.43
N ALA A 189 42.03 -9.63 -24.60
CA ALA A 189 42.63 -9.38 -25.89
C ALA A 189 43.18 -10.72 -26.44
N ALA A 190 42.58 -11.19 -27.53
CA ALA A 190 43.12 -12.25 -28.38
C ALA A 190 44.08 -11.67 -29.41
#